data_AF-A0A7J5ZDH1-F1
#
_entry.id   AF-A0A7J5ZDH1-F1
#
_cell.length_a   1.000
_cell.length_b   1.000
_cell.length_c   1.000
_cell.angle_alpha   90.00
_cell.angle_beta   90.00
_cell.angle_gamma   90.00
#
_symmetry.space_group_name_H-M   'P 1'
#
loop_
_entity.id
_entity.type
_entity.pdbx_description
1 polymer ?
#
loop_
_entity_poly.entity_id
_entity_poly.type
_entity_poly.pdbx_seq_one_letter_code
_entity_poly.pdbx_strand_id
1 'polypeptide(L)'
;MGEGRRKMAGSKVKQDMPPAGGYAPLITRGICLNEDYLIEEMEARIALMPLMQAETDRRTLRMLRENLEEEAILMKDTVYHTDRWIIPLTEELFYLRPRNEHLQKRFGFK
;
A
#
# COMPACT_ATOMS: atom_id res chain seq x y z
N MET A 1 81.57 -0.77 3.03
CA MET A 1 80.18 -0.27 2.90
C MET A 1 79.34 -0.96 3.96
N GLY A 2 78.65 -0.19 4.80
CA GLY A 2 77.78 -0.74 5.83
C GLY A 2 77.35 0.32 6.84
N GLU A 3 76.73 1.40 6.36
CA GLU A 3 76.11 2.40 7.23
C GLU A 3 74.96 1.75 8.00
N GLY A 4 75.14 1.60 9.32
CA GLY A 4 74.09 1.20 10.23
C GLY A 4 73.03 2.30 10.31
N ARG A 5 71.91 2.13 9.61
CA ARG A 5 70.71 2.97 9.75
C ARG A 5 70.20 2.93 11.19
N ARG A 6 70.49 3.97 11.98
CA ARG A 6 69.82 4.19 13.28
C ARG A 6 68.33 4.42 12.99
N LYS A 7 67.48 3.52 13.47
CA LYS A 7 66.01 3.72 13.43
C LYS A 7 65.62 4.70 14.53
N MET A 8 65.19 5.91 14.17
CA MET A 8 64.55 6.83 15.09
C MET A 8 63.15 6.29 15.42
N ALA A 9 62.90 5.92 16.68
CA ALA A 9 61.56 5.55 17.13
C ALA A 9 60.71 6.84 17.24
N GLY A 10 59.57 6.88 16.55
CA GLY A 10 58.65 8.02 16.60
C GLY A 10 58.17 8.32 18.03
N SER A 11 58.02 9.60 18.35
CA SER A 11 57.48 10.03 19.64
C SER A 11 56.07 9.47 19.84
N LYS A 12 55.83 8.81 20.97
CA LYS A 12 54.49 8.28 21.34
C LYS A 12 53.59 9.44 21.75
N VAL A 13 52.98 10.12 20.79
CA VAL A 13 51.88 11.05 21.05
C VAL A 13 50.60 10.24 21.11
N LYS A 14 49.92 10.23 22.27
CA LYS A 14 48.54 9.73 22.36
C LYS A 14 47.66 10.75 21.66
N GLN A 15 47.42 10.55 20.37
CA GLN A 15 46.41 11.30 19.65
C GLN A 15 45.06 10.68 19.99
N ASP A 16 44.08 11.51 20.31
CA ASP A 16 42.68 11.09 20.41
C ASP A 16 42.21 10.77 18.98
N MET A 17 42.54 9.57 18.52
CA MET A 17 42.07 9.03 17.26
C MET A 17 40.67 8.46 17.46
N PRO A 18 39.75 8.63 16.49
CA PRO A 18 38.51 7.87 16.51
C PRO A 18 38.85 6.37 16.56
N PRO A 19 38.09 5.56 17.32
CA PRO A 19 38.34 4.13 17.38
C PRO A 19 38.30 3.54 15.95
N ALA A 20 39.07 2.49 15.69
CA ALA A 20 39.20 1.90 14.35
C ALA A 20 37.85 1.44 13.72
N GLY A 21 36.78 1.36 14.53
CA GLY A 21 35.41 1.07 14.10
C GLY A 21 34.49 2.30 13.92
N GLY A 22 35.01 3.53 14.00
CA GLY A 22 34.22 4.76 13.89
C GLY A 22 33.25 4.99 15.06
N TYR A 23 32.49 6.08 15.03
CA TYR A 23 31.36 6.29 15.94
C TYR A 23 30.12 5.59 15.38
N ALA A 24 29.30 4.99 16.25
CA ALA A 24 28.02 4.41 15.82
C ALA A 24 27.15 5.49 15.14
N PRO A 25 26.43 5.16 14.06
CA PRO A 25 25.54 6.12 13.43
C PRO A 25 24.47 6.55 14.44
N LEU A 26 24.38 7.85 14.68
CA LEU A 26 23.25 8.46 15.39
C LEU A 26 22.03 8.34 14.49
N ILE A 27 21.36 7.19 14.52
CA ILE A 27 20.04 7.03 13.94
C ILE A 27 19.12 7.89 14.82
N THR A 28 18.77 9.06 14.30
CA THR A 28 17.91 10.03 14.94
C THR A 28 16.57 9.37 15.24
N ARG A 29 16.11 9.42 16.50
CA ARG A 29 14.86 8.81 16.99
C ARG A 29 13.62 9.05 16.11
N GLY A 30 13.63 10.06 15.23
CA GLY A 30 12.52 10.39 14.34
C GLY A 30 12.23 9.34 13.25
N ILE A 31 13.23 8.64 12.71
CA ILE A 31 12.98 7.62 11.66
C ILE A 31 12.24 6.41 12.25
N CYS A 32 12.60 6.00 13.47
CA CYS A 32 11.98 4.87 14.16
C CYS A 32 10.53 5.15 14.56
N LEU A 33 10.22 6.37 15.03
CA LEU A 33 8.86 6.76 15.43
C LEU A 33 7.88 6.82 14.25
N ASN A 34 8.36 7.15 13.04
CA ASN A 34 7.50 7.18 11.85
C ASN A 34 7.05 5.78 11.43
N GLU A 35 7.90 4.77 11.61
CA GLU A 35 7.54 3.37 11.33
C GLU A 35 6.46 2.88 12.31
N ASP A 36 6.59 3.20 13.60
CA ASP A 36 5.58 2.85 14.60
C ASP A 36 4.22 3.49 14.28
N TYR A 37 4.20 4.76 13.83
CA TYR A 37 2.97 5.43 13.38
C TYR A 37 2.34 4.77 12.15
N LEU A 38 3.14 4.38 11.16
CA LEU A 38 2.65 3.67 9.97
C LEU A 38 2.09 2.29 10.33
N ILE A 39 2.72 1.59 11.28
CA ILE A 39 2.24 0.31 11.79
C ILE A 39 0.89 0.50 12.49
N GLU A 40 0.75 1.49 13.38
CA GLU A 40 -0.52 1.80 14.04
C GLU A 40 -1.64 2.15 13.03
N GLU A 41 -1.33 2.93 11.99
CA GLU A 41 -2.29 3.25 10.92
C GLU A 41 -2.70 2.02 10.11
N MET A 42 -1.73 1.14 9.80
CA MET A 42 -2.00 -0.10 9.09
C MET A 42 -2.83 -1.08 9.92
N GLU A 43 -2.57 -1.21 11.23
CA GLU A 43 -3.36 -2.01 12.15
C GLU A 43 -4.80 -1.50 12.26
N ALA A 44 -4.99 -0.18 12.35
CA ALA A 44 -6.31 0.43 12.30
C ALA A 44 -7.04 0.12 10.99
N ARG A 45 -6.34 0.18 9.85
CA ARG A 45 -6.92 -0.17 8.54
C ARG A 45 -7.29 -1.66 8.44
N ILE A 46 -6.46 -2.56 8.95
CA ILE A 46 -6.73 -4.00 8.98
C ILE A 46 -7.95 -4.29 9.85
N ALA A 47 -8.10 -3.62 10.99
CA ALA A 47 -9.27 -3.77 11.86
C ALA A 47 -10.58 -3.32 11.19
N LEU A 48 -10.52 -2.27 10.37
CA LEU A 48 -11.70 -1.73 9.67
C LEU A 48 -12.01 -2.40 8.33
N MET A 49 -11.03 -3.07 7.71
CA MET A 49 -11.17 -3.70 6.39
C MET A 49 -12.39 -4.64 6.28
N PRO A 50 -12.68 -5.53 7.25
CA PRO A 50 -13.82 -6.45 7.12
C PRO A 50 -15.16 -5.73 7.04
N LEU A 51 -15.32 -4.63 7.79
CA LEU A 51 -16.54 -3.84 7.77
C LEU A 51 -16.70 -3.10 6.43
N MET A 52 -15.62 -2.48 5.95
CA MET A 52 -15.61 -1.78 4.68
C MET A 52 -15.88 -2.72 3.49
N GLN A 53 -15.31 -3.93 3.55
CA GLN A 53 -15.54 -4.96 2.54
C GLN A 53 -17.02 -5.39 2.54
N ALA A 54 -17.59 -5.68 3.70
CA ALA A 54 -19.00 -6.10 3.81
C ALA A 54 -19.97 -5.03 3.29
N GLU A 55 -19.74 -3.75 3.58
CA GLU A 55 -20.59 -2.66 3.06
C GLU A 55 -20.44 -2.49 1.55
N THR A 56 -19.23 -2.67 1.01
CA THR A 56 -18.97 -2.64 -0.43
C THR A 56 -19.70 -3.78 -1.13
N ASP A 57 -19.60 -5.00 -0.59
CA ASP A 57 -20.25 -6.19 -1.14
C ASP A 57 -21.79 -6.09 -1.10
N ARG A 58 -22.36 -5.54 -0.02
CA ARG A 58 -23.80 -5.27 0.06
C ARG A 58 -24.24 -4.27 -1.01
N ARG A 59 -23.44 -3.24 -1.24
CA ARG A 59 -23.73 -2.21 -2.24
C ARG A 59 -23.66 -2.78 -3.66
N THR A 60 -22.63 -3.57 -3.99
CA THR A 60 -22.48 -4.17 -5.32
C THR A 60 -23.62 -5.14 -5.62
N LEU A 61 -23.97 -6.02 -4.67
CA LEU A 61 -25.07 -6.97 -4.85
C LEU A 61 -26.43 -6.28 -4.99
N ARG A 62 -26.68 -5.19 -4.25
CA ARG A 62 -27.92 -4.42 -4.38
C ARG A 62 -28.04 -3.79 -5.79
N MET A 63 -26.96 -3.21 -6.29
CA MET A 63 -26.95 -2.62 -7.65
C MET A 63 -27.12 -3.70 -8.73
N LEU A 64 -26.42 -4.84 -8.61
CA LEU A 64 -26.58 -5.95 -9.55
C LEU A 64 -27.99 -6.53 -9.54
N ARG A 65 -28.63 -6.59 -8.37
CA ARG A 65 -30.02 -7.04 -8.26
C ARG A 65 -30.99 -6.14 -9.03
N GLU A 66 -30.84 -4.83 -8.90
CA GLU A 66 -31.62 -3.83 -9.65
C GLU A 66 -31.38 -4.00 -11.17
N ASN A 67 -30.12 -4.08 -11.59
CA ASN A 67 -29.78 -4.25 -13.01
C ASN A 67 -30.35 -5.56 -13.59
N LEU A 68 -30.30 -6.67 -12.85
CA LEU A 68 -30.86 -7.95 -13.30
C LEU A 68 -32.39 -7.92 -13.42
N GLU A 69 -33.09 -7.18 -12.55
CA GLU A 69 -34.54 -7.01 -12.64
C GLU A 69 -34.94 -6.19 -13.88
N GLU A 70 -34.17 -5.15 -14.21
CA GLU A 70 -34.37 -4.36 -15.43
C GLU A 70 -33.95 -5.12 -16.69
N GLU A 71 -32.83 -5.84 -16.65
CA GLU A 71 -32.36 -6.70 -17.74
C GLU A 71 -33.35 -7.81 -18.01
N ALA A 72 -33.93 -8.47 -17.00
CA ALA A 72 -34.92 -9.54 -17.20
C ALA A 72 -36.19 -9.09 -17.96
N ILE A 73 -36.52 -7.79 -17.91
CA ILE A 73 -37.61 -7.20 -18.70
C ILE A 73 -37.20 -7.01 -20.16
N LEU A 74 -35.93 -6.65 -20.39
CA LEU A 74 -35.38 -6.33 -21.71
C LEU A 74 -34.84 -7.58 -22.46
N MET A 75 -34.26 -8.56 -21.75
CA MET A 75 -33.58 -9.78 -22.27
C MET A 75 -33.53 -10.90 -21.22
N LYS A 76 -33.41 -12.17 -21.64
CA LYS A 76 -33.54 -13.34 -20.74
C LYS A 76 -32.27 -14.21 -20.57
N ASP A 77 -31.28 -14.10 -21.45
CA ASP A 77 -30.20 -15.07 -21.53
C ASP A 77 -28.88 -14.54 -20.93
N THR A 78 -28.19 -15.40 -20.17
CA THR A 78 -26.96 -15.08 -19.45
C THR A 78 -25.73 -15.13 -20.36
N VAL A 79 -24.84 -14.14 -20.27
CA VAL A 79 -23.64 -14.01 -21.12
C VAL A 79 -22.53 -15.02 -20.77
N TYR A 80 -22.48 -15.47 -19.52
CA TYR A 80 -21.45 -16.39 -19.03
C TYR A 80 -21.98 -17.82 -18.93
N HIS A 81 -21.14 -18.79 -19.30
CA HIS A 81 -21.44 -20.22 -19.28
C HIS A 81 -20.84 -20.92 -18.04
N THR A 82 -20.38 -20.14 -17.06
CA THR A 82 -19.67 -20.64 -15.87
C THR A 82 -20.39 -20.22 -14.60
N ASP A 83 -20.41 -21.10 -13.60
CA ASP A 83 -21.05 -20.86 -12.30
C ASP A 83 -20.16 -20.08 -11.32
N ARG A 84 -19.03 -19.55 -11.79
CA ARG A 84 -18.06 -18.83 -10.94
C ARG A 84 -18.46 -17.36 -10.82
N TRP A 85 -18.36 -16.81 -9.61
CA TRP A 85 -18.48 -15.36 -9.39
C TRP A 85 -17.38 -14.59 -10.10
N ILE A 86 -17.78 -13.61 -10.92
CA ILE A 86 -16.88 -12.68 -11.60
C ILE A 86 -17.10 -11.30 -10.97
N ILE A 87 -16.01 -10.58 -10.70
CA ILE A 87 -16.09 -9.21 -10.19
C ILE A 87 -16.71 -8.34 -11.29
N PRO A 88 -17.85 -7.68 -11.03
CA PRO A 88 -18.52 -6.87 -12.04
C PRO A 88 -17.66 -5.69 -12.47
N LEU A 89 -17.72 -5.36 -13.76
CA LEU A 89 -17.05 -4.16 -14.26
C LEU A 89 -17.77 -2.91 -13.72
N THR A 90 -17.03 -1.84 -13.50
CA THR A 90 -17.62 -0.56 -13.10
C THR A 90 -18.63 -0.05 -14.13
N GLU A 91 -18.42 -0.31 -15.41
CA GLU A 91 -19.38 0.06 -16.46
C GLU A 91 -20.68 -0.74 -16.32
N GLU A 92 -20.61 -2.05 -16.05
CA GLU A 92 -21.75 -2.95 -15.82
C GLU A 92 -22.65 -2.53 -14.66
N LEU A 93 -22.04 -2.04 -13.58
CA LEU A 93 -22.79 -1.58 -12.41
C LEU A 93 -23.55 -0.27 -12.65
N PHE A 94 -23.07 0.60 -13.53
CA PHE A 94 -23.56 1.98 -13.66
C PHE A 94 -24.24 2.30 -15.02
N TYR A 95 -24.51 1.32 -15.89
CA TYR A 95 -25.13 1.56 -17.21
C TYR A 95 -26.49 2.27 -17.14
N LEU A 96 -27.32 1.92 -16.14
CA LEU A 96 -28.68 2.43 -15.99
C LEU A 96 -28.74 3.72 -15.15
N ARG A 97 -27.60 4.15 -14.60
CA ARG A 97 -27.51 5.31 -13.71
C ARG A 97 -27.26 6.60 -14.49
N PRO A 98 -27.62 7.77 -13.92
CA PRO A 98 -27.37 9.05 -14.57
C PRO A 98 -25.88 9.24 -14.89
N ARG A 99 -25.62 9.80 -16.08
CA ARG A 99 -24.26 9.95 -16.65
C ARG A 99 -23.24 10.59 -15.69
N ASN A 100 -23.70 11.49 -14.83
CA ASN A 100 -22.87 12.18 -13.85
C ASN A 100 -22.27 11.20 -12.81
N GLU A 101 -23.05 10.22 -12.35
CA GLU A 101 -22.59 9.21 -11.38
C GLU A 101 -21.58 8.26 -12.05
N HIS A 102 -21.88 7.85 -13.29
CA HIS A 102 -20.98 7.03 -14.09
C HIS A 102 -19.61 7.70 -14.31
N LEU A 103 -19.61 8.99 -14.70
CA LEU A 103 -18.38 9.77 -14.88
C LEU A 103 -17.60 9.95 -13.58
N GLN A 104 -18.30 10.21 -12.47
CA GLN A 104 -17.67 10.34 -11.17
C GLN A 104 -16.99 9.05 -10.73
N LYS A 105 -17.59 7.89 -11.02
CA LYS A 105 -17.00 6.59 -10.66
C LYS A 105 -15.85 6.18 -11.55
N ARG A 106 -15.85 6.61 -12.82
CA ARG A 106 -14.78 6.30 -13.77
C ARG A 106 -13.55 7.21 -13.60
N PHE A 107 -13.75 8.49 -13.33
CA PHE A 107 -12.68 9.50 -13.32
C PHE A 107 -12.44 10.15 -11.96
N GLY A 108 -13.38 10.04 -11.03
CA GLY A 108 -13.21 10.55 -9.67
C GLY A 108 -12.35 9.60 -8.86
N PHE A 109 -11.05 9.87 -8.80
CA PHE A 109 -10.20 9.28 -7.77
C PHE A 109 -10.62 9.82 -6.40
N LYS A 110 -10.77 8.92 -5.43
CA LYS A 110 -10.89 9.22 -4.01
C LYS A 110 -9.72 8.59 -3.29
#